data_AF-A0A9P0YIM8-F1
#
_entry.id   AF-A0A9P0YIM8-F1
#
_cell.length_a   1.000
_cell.length_b   1.000
_cell.length_c   1.000
_cell.angle_alpha   90.00
_cell.angle_beta   90.00
_cell.angle_gamma   90.00
#
_symmetry.space_group_name_H-M   'P 1'
#
loop_
_entity.id
_entity.type
_entity.pdbx_description
1 polymer ?
#
loop_
_entity_poly.entity_id
_entity_poly.type
_entity_poly.pdbx_seq_one_letter_code
_entity_poly.pdbx_strand_id
1 'polypeptide(L)'
;MQVVDRRCRSFVVDLKKKICTCCAFQLDQFVCVHAVAAISKAPNMSCYDFISPFYKRDALCATYNGIVHPICDVAAWNVPADVQSM
;
A
#
# COMPACT_ATOMS: atom_id res chain seq x y z
N MET A 1 -11.22 -14.45 12.43
CA MET A 1 -10.63 -14.09 13.74
C MET A 1 -11.29 -12.83 14.26
N GLN A 2 -11.59 -12.77 15.55
CA GLN A 2 -12.10 -11.55 16.20
C GLN A 2 -10.95 -10.79 16.88
N VAL A 3 -10.88 -9.49 16.66
CA VAL A 3 -9.86 -8.58 17.21
C VAL A 3 -10.58 -7.37 17.80
N VAL A 4 -10.14 -6.90 18.97
CA VAL A 4 -10.67 -5.70 19.62
C VAL A 4 -9.60 -4.62 19.56
N ASP A 5 -9.98 -3.40 19.13
CA ASP A 5 -9.06 -2.26 19.10
C ASP A 5 -8.94 -1.57 20.46
N ARG A 6 -8.10 -0.53 20.54
CA ARG A 6 -7.92 0.25 21.79
C ARG A 6 -9.15 1.06 22.20
N ARG A 7 -10.14 1.22 21.31
CA ARG A 7 -11.42 1.89 21.56
C ARG A 7 -12.53 0.90 21.92
N CYS A 8 -12.17 -0.34 22.26
CA CYS A 8 -13.09 -1.43 22.59
C CYS A 8 -14.05 -1.80 21.44
N ARG A 9 -13.72 -1.46 20.19
CA ARG A 9 -14.52 -1.87 19.03
C ARG A 9 -14.06 -3.23 18.54
N SER A 10 -15.01 -4.08 18.18
CA SER A 10 -14.72 -5.43 17.71
C SER A 10 -14.70 -5.48 16.19
N PHE A 11 -13.71 -6.17 15.64
CA PHE A 11 -13.51 -6.36 14.22
C PHE A 11 -13.37 -7.84 13.90
N VAL A 12 -13.96 -8.26 12.79
CA VAL A 12 -13.79 -9.60 12.25
C VAL A 12 -12.82 -9.52 11.09
N VAL A 13 -11.79 -10.36 11.14
CA VAL A 13 -10.74 -10.49 10.12
C VAL A 13 -10.82 -11.89 9.52
N ASP A 14 -10.93 -11.97 8.20
CA ASP A 14 -10.74 -13.21 7.43
C ASP A 14 -9.42 -13.06 6.64
N LEU A 15 -8.36 -13.71 7.13
CA LEU A 15 -7.04 -13.65 6.50
C LEU A 15 -7.01 -14.37 5.15
N LYS A 16 -7.79 -15.44 4.98
CA LYS A 16 -7.83 -16.20 3.72
C LYS A 16 -8.49 -15.40 2.62
N LYS A 17 -9.58 -14.69 2.94
CA LYS A 17 -10.28 -13.81 2.00
C LYS A 17 -9.69 -12.39 1.93
N LYS A 18 -8.73 -12.06 2.80
CA LYS A 18 -8.11 -10.73 2.91
C LYS A 18 -9.15 -9.63 3.21
N ILE A 19 -10.09 -9.93 4.10
CA ILE A 19 -11.23 -9.07 4.46
C ILE A 19 -11.13 -8.68 5.93
N CYS A 20 -11.51 -7.44 6.23
CA CYS A 20 -11.72 -6.98 7.59
C CYS A 20 -12.96 -6.08 7.63
N THR A 21 -13.78 -6.21 8.67
CA THR A 21 -14.97 -5.36 8.87
C THR A 21 -14.65 -3.87 9.01
N CYS A 22 -13.39 -3.46 9.15
CA CYS A 22 -12.98 -2.06 9.07
C CYS A 22 -12.86 -1.53 7.63
N CYS A 23 -13.14 -2.34 6.61
CA CYS A 23 -13.10 -1.99 5.18
C CYS A 23 -11.71 -1.67 4.59
N ALA A 24 -10.70 -1.32 5.37
CA ALA A 24 -9.36 -1.01 4.87
C ALA A 24 -8.66 -2.19 4.15
N PHE A 25 -8.71 -3.40 4.71
CA PHE A 25 -7.94 -4.53 4.17
C PHE A 25 -8.28 -4.86 2.69
N GLN A 26 -9.57 -4.98 2.38
CA GLN A 26 -10.06 -5.22 1.03
C GLN A 26 -9.99 -4.00 0.11
N LEU A 27 -10.11 -2.77 0.63
CA LEU A 27 -10.06 -1.56 -0.20
C LEU A 27 -8.62 -1.26 -0.64
N ASP A 28 -7.71 -1.24 0.32
CA ASP A 28 -6.32 -0.88 0.07
C ASP A 28 -5.53 -2.05 -0.51
N GLN A 29 -6.08 -3.27 -0.44
CA GLN A 29 -5.38 -4.53 -0.74
C GLN A 29 -4.06 -4.65 0.04
N PHE A 30 -4.04 -4.05 1.23
CA PHE A 30 -2.91 -3.98 2.16
C PHE A 30 -3.38 -4.31 3.58
N VAL A 31 -2.51 -4.86 4.41
CA VAL A 31 -2.89 -5.27 5.78
C VAL A 31 -3.29 -4.07 6.62
N CYS A 32 -4.54 -4.07 7.11
CA CYS A 32 -4.97 -3.09 8.12
C CYS A 32 -4.43 -3.45 9.52
N VAL A 33 -4.51 -2.52 10.46
CA VAL A 33 -4.01 -2.73 11.84
C VAL A 33 -4.66 -3.94 12.53
N HIS A 34 -5.92 -4.24 12.24
CA HIS A 34 -6.62 -5.41 12.78
C HIS A 34 -6.14 -6.72 12.15
N ALA A 35 -5.81 -6.70 10.85
CA ALA A 35 -5.21 -7.84 10.17
C ALA A 35 -3.82 -8.13 10.72
N VAL A 36 -3.00 -7.10 10.96
CA VAL A 36 -1.68 -7.24 11.63
C VAL A 36 -1.83 -7.92 12.99
N ALA A 37 -2.79 -7.48 13.82
CA ALA A 37 -3.07 -8.09 15.11
C ALA A 37 -3.63 -9.52 15.03
N ALA A 38 -4.33 -9.88 13.95
CA ALA A 38 -4.78 -11.25 13.71
C ALA A 38 -3.61 -12.15 13.27
N ILE A 39 -2.75 -11.65 12.37
CA ILE A 39 -1.57 -12.35 11.87
C ILE A 39 -0.59 -12.61 13.02
N SER A 40 -0.38 -11.65 13.92
CA SER A 40 0.53 -11.81 15.06
C SER A 40 0.10 -12.89 16.06
N LYS A 41 -1.16 -13.36 16.00
CA LYS A 41 -1.66 -14.48 16.82
C LYS A 41 -1.43 -15.84 16.16
N ALA A 42 -1.10 -15.89 14.88
CA ALA A 42 -0.85 -17.12 14.15
C ALA A 42 0.67 -17.34 14.00
N PRO A 43 1.20 -18.52 14.38
CA PRO A 43 2.62 -18.80 14.21
C PRO A 43 2.97 -18.87 12.71
N ASN A 44 4.19 -18.44 12.36
CA ASN A 44 4.78 -18.56 11.03
C ASN A 44 4.01 -17.85 9.90
N MET A 45 3.28 -16.77 10.20
CA MET A 45 2.62 -15.94 9.19
C MET A 45 3.29 -14.57 9.09
N SER A 46 3.56 -14.11 7.88
CA SER A 46 4.07 -12.77 7.61
C SER A 46 2.98 -11.88 7.03
N CYS A 47 3.00 -10.59 7.37
CA CYS A 47 2.11 -9.61 6.72
C CYS A 47 2.30 -9.57 5.20
N TYR A 48 3.52 -9.85 4.72
CA TYR A 48 3.85 -9.89 3.29
C TYR A 48 3.12 -11.00 2.51
N ASP A 49 2.63 -12.03 3.18
CA ASP A 49 1.87 -13.12 2.55
C ASP A 49 0.46 -12.66 2.15
N PHE A 50 -0.03 -11.58 2.75
CA PHE A 50 -1.41 -11.13 2.62
C PHE A 50 -1.60 -9.84 1.82
N ILE A 51 -0.54 -9.12 1.47
CA ILE A 51 -0.62 -7.90 0.65
C ILE A 51 -0.72 -8.20 -0.86
N SER A 52 -1.28 -7.27 -1.63
CA SER A 52 -1.28 -7.35 -3.10
C SER A 52 0.14 -7.38 -3.68
N PRO A 53 0.37 -8.10 -4.80
CA PRO A 53 1.62 -8.03 -5.55
C PRO A 53 2.07 -6.60 -5.90
N PHE A 54 1.12 -5.66 -6.04
CA PHE A 54 1.40 -4.25 -6.32
C PHE A 54 2.34 -3.60 -5.30
N TYR A 55 2.29 -4.02 -4.04
CA TYR A 55 3.13 -3.48 -2.96
C TYR A 55 4.45 -4.24 -2.79
N LYS A 56 4.76 -5.21 -3.67
CA LYS A 56 6.01 -5.98 -3.59
C LYS A 56 7.11 -5.30 -4.40
N ARG A 57 8.35 -5.56 -3.97
CA ARG A 57 9.56 -5.08 -4.66
C ARG A 57 9.52 -5.40 -6.15
N ASP A 58 9.10 -6.60 -6.53
CA ASP A 58 9.09 -7.02 -7.93
C ASP A 58 8.23 -6.10 -8.80
N ALA A 59 7.06 -5.68 -8.31
CA ALA A 59 6.22 -4.72 -9.01
C ALA A 59 6.89 -3.35 -9.10
N LEU A 60 7.49 -2.87 -8.00
CA LEU A 60 8.25 -1.61 -8.00
C LEU A 60 9.40 -1.64 -9.01
N CYS A 61 10.23 -2.69 -9.00
CA CYS A 61 11.33 -2.86 -9.94
C CYS A 61 10.83 -2.93 -11.37
N ALA A 62 9.75 -3.66 -11.64
CA ALA A 62 9.17 -3.76 -12.98
C ALA A 62 8.67 -2.40 -13.50
N THR A 63 8.06 -1.57 -12.65
CA THR A 63 7.62 -0.21 -13.01
C THR A 63 8.77 0.69 -13.43
N TYR A 64 9.93 0.57 -12.77
CA TYR A 64 11.12 1.39 -13.04
C TYR A 64 12.18 0.66 -13.88
N ASN A 65 11.84 -0.46 -14.53
CA ASN A 65 12.80 -1.22 -15.34
C ASN A 65 13.14 -0.51 -16.68
N GLY A 66 12.45 0.58 -17.00
CA GLY A 66 12.76 1.44 -18.14
C GLY A 66 13.88 2.44 -17.86
N ILE A 67 14.33 3.13 -18.91
CA ILE A 67 15.30 4.22 -18.78
C ILE A 67 14.59 5.44 -18.23
N VAL A 68 15.03 5.94 -17.07
CA VAL A 68 14.64 7.24 -16.56
C VAL A 68 15.56 8.28 -17.20
N HIS A 69 15.02 9.06 -18.14
CA HIS A 69 15.79 10.14 -18.76
C HIS A 69 16.02 11.26 -17.75
N PRO A 70 17.24 11.81 -17.66
CA PRO A 70 17.49 12.97 -16.82
C PRO A 70 16.64 14.14 -17.30
N ILE A 71 16.06 14.87 -16.35
CA ILE A 71 15.44 16.15 -16.65
C ILE A 71 16.58 17.12 -16.96
N CYS A 72 16.48 17.86 -18.06
CA CYS A 72 17.46 18.87 -18.40
C CYS A 72 17.45 20.01 -17.37
N ASP A 73 18.51 20.82 -17.34
CA ASP A 73 18.57 22.01 -16.48
C ASP A 73 17.35 22.92 -16.72
N VAL A 74 16.88 23.58 -15.65
CA VAL A 74 15.71 24.47 -15.71
C VAL A 74 15.90 25.57 -16.76
N ALA A 75 17.12 26.04 -16.98
CA ALA A 75 17.44 27.03 -18.02
C ALA A 75 17.21 26.52 -19.45
N ALA A 76 17.17 25.20 -19.65
CA ALA A 76 16.88 24.58 -20.95
C ALA A 76 15.40 24.26 -21.14
N TRP A 77 14.53 24.56 -20.17
CA TRP A 77 13.11 24.26 -20.26
C TRP A 77 12.41 25.27 -21.18
N ASN A 78 11.61 24.76 -22.11
CA ASN A 78 10.71 25.60 -22.90
C ASN A 78 9.41 25.80 -22.13
N VAL A 79 9.35 26.83 -21.29
CA VAL A 79 8.18 27.16 -20.46
C VAL A 79 7.25 28.11 -21.23
N PRO A 80 5.96 27.76 -21.46
CA PRO A 80 4.98 28.64 -22.08
C PRO A 80 4.77 29.96 -21.32
N ALA A 81 4.51 31.05 -22.04
CA ALA A 81 4.44 32.41 -21.48
C ALA A 81 3.31 32.59 -20.44
N ASP A 82 2.20 31.86 -20.59
CA ASP A 82 1.07 31.85 -19.66
C ASP A 82 1.46 31.25 -18.30
N VAL A 83 2.31 30.22 -18.29
CA VAL A 83 2.84 29.59 -17.06
C VAL A 83 3.87 30.46 -16.38
N GLN A 84 4.64 31.26 -17.13
CA GLN A 84 5.61 32.21 -16.56
C GLN A 84 4.96 33.40 -15.83
N SER A 85 3.67 33.63 -16.05
CA SER A 85 2.94 34.80 -15.52
C SER A 85 2.13 34.55 -14.24
N MET A 86 2.18 33.32 -13.70
CA MET A 86 1.56 32.93 -12.42
C MET A 86 2.52 33.11 -11.23
#